data_AF-A0A962LQ58-F1
#
_entry.id   AF-A0A962LQ58-F1
#
_cell.length_a   1.000
_cell.length_b   1.000
_cell.length_c   1.000
_cell.angle_alpha   90.00
_cell.angle_beta   90.00
_cell.angle_gamma   90.00
#
_symmetry.space_group_name_H-M   'P 1'
#
loop_
_entity.id
_entity.type
_entity.pdbx_description
1 polymer ?
#
loop_
_entity_poly.entity_id
_entity_poly.type
_entity_poly.pdbx_seq_one_letter_code
_entity_poly.pdbx_strand_id
1 'polypeptide(L)'
;MRAVIFTAAILCTCHATMAADSPEQQAGALAREFVSLLKPQLKQAIAEGGPASAIAVCADLAPAIADALSESSGWDVERVSLKSRNASRAVPDPWQRTVLLDFATRQAAGEDASNMSFGEVVGGQYRYMQAQAVEPLCLVCHGKGLSDEVQDALEQYYPDDTATGYSLGQVRGAISLSRDM
;
A
#
# COMPACT_ATOMS: atom_id res chain seq x y z
N MET A 1 -20.25 -60.21 -45.40
CA MET A 1 -19.84 -58.78 -45.50
C MET A 1 -20.32 -58.07 -44.24
N ARG A 2 -19.41 -57.62 -43.38
CA ARG A 2 -19.70 -56.72 -42.25
C ARG A 2 -18.46 -55.85 -42.06
N ALA A 3 -18.52 -54.61 -42.54
CA ALA A 3 -17.48 -53.62 -42.32
C ALA A 3 -17.75 -52.95 -40.97
N VAL A 4 -16.76 -53.02 -40.07
CA VAL A 4 -16.77 -52.32 -38.78
C VAL A 4 -16.01 -51.01 -38.99
N ILE A 5 -16.71 -49.88 -38.88
CA ILE A 5 -16.12 -48.55 -38.97
C ILE A 5 -15.80 -48.10 -37.55
N PHE A 6 -14.52 -47.95 -37.23
CA PHE A 6 -14.05 -47.33 -35.99
C PHE A 6 -13.98 -45.81 -36.19
N THR A 7 -14.91 -45.08 -35.59
CA THR A 7 -14.87 -43.62 -35.51
C THR A 7 -13.94 -43.24 -34.35
N ALA A 8 -12.72 -42.82 -34.65
CA ALA A 8 -11.81 -42.25 -33.66
C ALA A 8 -12.23 -40.79 -33.35
N ALA A 9 -12.87 -40.58 -32.21
CA ALA A 9 -13.15 -39.24 -31.69
C ALA A 9 -11.87 -38.65 -31.10
N ILE A 10 -11.30 -37.65 -31.76
CA ILE A 10 -10.18 -36.85 -31.23
C ILE A 10 -10.76 -35.87 -30.21
N LEU A 11 -10.62 -36.17 -28.92
CA LEU A 11 -10.84 -35.20 -27.85
C LEU A 11 -9.69 -34.19 -27.85
N CYS A 12 -9.94 -33.00 -28.41
CA CYS A 12 -9.06 -31.84 -28.23
C CYS A 12 -9.28 -31.28 -26.82
N THR A 13 -8.44 -31.66 -25.86
CA THR A 13 -8.42 -31.07 -24.52
C THR A 13 -7.67 -29.75 -24.58
N CYS A 14 -8.42 -28.65 -24.73
CA CYS A 14 -7.91 -27.30 -24.56
C CYS A 14 -7.48 -27.12 -23.09
N HIS A 15 -6.20 -27.32 -22.79
CA HIS A 15 -5.62 -26.97 -21.51
C HIS A 15 -5.35 -25.47 -21.51
N ALA A 16 -6.25 -24.70 -20.92
CA ALA A 16 -6.01 -23.29 -20.62
C ALA A 16 -4.90 -23.20 -19.56
N THR A 17 -3.68 -22.89 -19.97
CA THR A 17 -2.62 -22.50 -19.04
C THR A 17 -3.00 -21.16 -18.42
N MET A 18 -3.30 -21.14 -17.12
CA MET A 18 -3.43 -19.88 -16.39
C MET A 18 -2.07 -19.18 -16.46
N ALA A 19 -2.01 -18.02 -17.12
CA ALA A 19 -0.81 -17.20 -17.14
C ALA A 19 -0.51 -16.74 -15.71
N ALA A 20 0.76 -16.78 -15.30
CA ALA A 20 1.18 -16.20 -14.03
C ALA A 20 0.92 -14.68 -14.05
N ASP A 21 0.49 -14.13 -12.90
CA ASP A 21 0.28 -12.69 -12.75
C ASP A 21 1.55 -11.90 -13.07
N SER A 22 1.41 -10.73 -13.69
CA SER A 22 2.52 -9.82 -13.93
C SER A 22 3.09 -9.26 -12.60
N PRO A 23 4.35 -8.79 -12.57
CA PRO A 23 4.90 -8.12 -11.38
C PRO A 23 4.02 -6.97 -10.87
N GLU A 24 3.39 -6.21 -11.78
CA GLU A 24 2.46 -5.14 -11.41
C GLU A 24 1.20 -5.66 -10.71
N GLN A 25 0.61 -6.73 -11.23
CA GLN A 25 -0.59 -7.34 -10.65
C GLN A 25 -0.30 -7.90 -9.25
N GLN A 26 0.85 -8.54 -9.09
CA GLN A 26 1.33 -9.05 -7.80
C GLN A 26 1.57 -7.90 -6.79
N ALA A 27 2.30 -6.86 -7.20
CA ALA A 27 2.60 -5.73 -6.33
C ALA A 27 1.34 -4.96 -5.92
N GLY A 28 0.43 -4.72 -6.85
CA GLY A 28 -0.86 -4.10 -6.56
C GLY A 28 -1.73 -4.95 -5.63
N ALA A 29 -1.66 -6.28 -5.72
CA ALA A 29 -2.37 -7.18 -4.81
C ALA A 29 -1.83 -7.06 -3.37
N LEU A 30 -0.51 -7.10 -3.20
CA LEU A 30 0.14 -6.93 -1.89
C LEU A 30 -0.13 -5.55 -1.29
N ALA A 31 -0.15 -4.48 -2.10
CA ALA A 31 -0.52 -3.15 -1.63
C ALA A 31 -1.96 -3.10 -1.09
N ARG A 32 -2.90 -3.78 -1.76
CA ARG A 32 -4.29 -3.89 -1.27
C ARG A 32 -4.40 -4.76 -0.02
N GLU A 33 -3.63 -5.84 0.06
CA GLU A 33 -3.56 -6.73 1.22
C GLU A 33 -3.03 -6.00 2.46
N PHE A 34 -1.97 -5.21 2.32
CA PHE A 34 -1.48 -4.36 3.39
C PHE A 34 -2.60 -3.48 3.97
N VAL A 35 -3.38 -2.81 3.11
CA VAL A 35 -4.49 -1.95 3.54
C VAL A 35 -5.61 -2.76 4.18
N SER A 36 -5.93 -3.94 3.65
CA SER A 36 -7.00 -4.80 4.17
C SER A 36 -6.68 -5.35 5.56
N LEU A 37 -5.40 -5.58 5.86
CA LEU A 37 -4.93 -6.00 7.19
C LEU A 37 -4.91 -4.83 8.18
N LEU A 38 -4.41 -3.66 7.77
CA LEU A 38 -4.23 -2.52 8.68
C LEU A 38 -5.54 -1.81 9.03
N LYS A 39 -6.41 -1.54 8.04
CA LYS A 39 -7.58 -0.67 8.22
C LYS A 39 -8.58 -1.18 9.28
N PRO A 40 -8.90 -2.48 9.38
CA PRO A 40 -9.77 -2.99 10.44
C PRO A 40 -9.19 -2.77 11.84
N GLN A 41 -7.87 -2.93 12.00
CA GLN A 41 -7.16 -2.78 13.28
C GLN A 41 -7.23 -1.33 13.77
N LEU A 42 -7.07 -0.36 12.87
CA LEU A 42 -7.25 1.06 13.19
C LEU A 42 -8.68 1.37 13.63
N LYS A 43 -9.68 0.82 12.92
CA LYS A 43 -11.09 1.02 13.28
C LYS A 43 -11.39 0.44 14.66
N GLN A 44 -10.87 -0.74 14.96
CA GLN A 44 -11.05 -1.39 16.25
C GLN A 44 -10.40 -0.58 17.38
N ALA A 45 -9.14 -0.19 17.23
CA ALA A 45 -8.44 0.61 18.24
C ALA A 45 -9.13 1.94 18.53
N ILE A 46 -9.64 2.61 17.49
CA ILE A 46 -10.42 3.85 17.65
C ILE A 46 -11.73 3.59 18.37
N ALA A 47 -12.43 2.49 18.06
CA ALA A 47 -13.71 2.16 18.67
C ALA A 47 -13.56 1.79 20.16
N GLU A 48 -12.47 1.12 20.54
CA GLU A 48 -12.26 0.62 21.91
C GLU A 48 -11.59 1.64 22.82
N GLY A 49 -10.61 2.38 22.30
CA GLY A 49 -9.73 3.25 23.10
C GLY A 49 -9.53 4.64 22.53
N GLY A 50 -10.35 5.05 21.56
CA GLY A 50 -10.29 6.38 20.95
C GLY A 50 -9.12 6.60 19.99
N PRO A 51 -9.05 7.79 19.37
CA PRO A 51 -8.02 8.18 18.40
C PRO A 51 -6.57 7.97 18.85
N ALA A 52 -6.25 8.25 20.10
CA ALA A 52 -4.89 8.13 20.62
C ALA A 52 -4.42 6.66 20.65
N SER A 53 -5.30 5.72 20.97
CA SER A 53 -4.98 4.28 20.95
C SER A 53 -4.60 3.77 19.56
N ALA A 54 -5.14 4.37 18.49
CA ALA A 54 -4.75 4.01 17.12
C ALA A 54 -3.33 4.48 16.73
N ILE A 55 -2.73 5.42 17.47
CA ILE A 55 -1.35 5.87 17.21
C ILE A 55 -0.36 4.76 17.55
N ALA A 56 -0.54 4.06 18.67
CA ALA A 56 0.26 2.88 19.03
C ALA A 56 0.13 1.77 17.97
N VAL A 57 -1.09 1.51 17.49
CA VAL A 57 -1.32 0.55 16.38
C VAL A 57 -0.58 0.98 15.12
N CYS A 58 -0.57 2.26 14.77
CA CYS A 58 0.23 2.74 13.64
C CYS A 58 1.73 2.59 13.87
N ALA A 59 2.20 2.71 15.11
CA ALA A 59 3.63 2.65 15.47
C ALA A 59 4.18 1.23 15.37
N ASP A 60 3.39 0.25 15.78
CA ASP A 60 3.86 -1.13 15.90
C ASP A 60 3.30 -2.02 14.79
N LEU A 61 2.00 -1.97 14.53
CA LEU A 61 1.34 -2.95 13.68
C LEU A 61 1.52 -2.67 12.18
N ALA A 62 1.47 -1.40 11.77
CA ALA A 62 1.73 -1.06 10.36
C ALA A 62 3.12 -1.52 9.89
N PRO A 63 4.22 -1.26 10.63
CA PRO A 63 5.51 -1.86 10.30
C PRO A 63 5.51 -3.39 10.34
N ALA A 64 4.91 -4.02 11.35
CA ALA A 64 4.87 -5.48 11.45
C ALA A 64 4.12 -6.16 10.28
N ILE A 65 3.02 -5.56 9.79
CA ILE A 65 2.30 -6.05 8.60
C ILE A 65 3.19 -5.95 7.35
N ALA A 66 3.92 -4.85 7.18
CA ALA A 66 4.82 -4.67 6.05
C ALA A 66 5.95 -5.72 6.07
N ASP A 67 6.53 -5.95 7.24
CA ASP A 67 7.61 -6.93 7.43
C ASP A 67 7.09 -8.37 7.14
N ALA A 68 5.92 -8.74 7.66
CA ALA A 68 5.32 -10.05 7.41
C ALA A 68 4.93 -10.29 5.94
N LEU A 69 4.40 -9.27 5.26
CA LEU A 69 4.14 -9.36 3.81
C LEU A 69 5.44 -9.48 3.03
N SER A 70 6.52 -8.84 3.50
CA SER A 70 7.80 -8.93 2.83
C SER A 70 8.37 -10.35 2.92
N GLU A 71 8.41 -10.90 4.14
CA GLU A 71 8.89 -12.25 4.42
C GLU A 71 8.13 -13.33 3.64
N SER A 72 6.80 -13.21 3.54
CA SER A 72 5.95 -14.24 2.95
C SER A 72 5.85 -14.18 1.42
N SER A 73 6.03 -13.01 0.82
CA SER A 73 5.83 -12.81 -0.63
C SER A 73 7.13 -12.78 -1.45
N GLY A 74 8.28 -12.56 -0.79
CA GLY A 74 9.55 -12.32 -1.47
C GLY A 74 9.64 -10.96 -2.17
N TRP A 75 8.71 -10.04 -1.86
CA TRP A 75 8.82 -8.62 -2.19
C TRP A 75 9.30 -7.86 -0.96
N ASP A 76 10.03 -6.78 -1.13
CA ASP A 76 10.16 -5.79 -0.06
C ASP A 76 8.90 -4.91 -0.07
N VAL A 77 8.21 -4.79 1.06
CA VAL A 77 6.99 -3.98 1.21
C VAL A 77 7.23 -2.89 2.23
N GLU A 78 7.02 -1.64 1.83
CA GLU A 78 7.28 -0.46 2.66
C GLU A 78 6.16 0.57 2.56
N ARG A 79 6.14 1.50 3.51
CA ARG A 79 5.34 2.72 3.44
C ARG A 79 6.24 3.92 3.46
N VAL A 80 6.06 4.82 2.50
CA VAL A 80 6.89 6.03 2.38
C VAL A 80 6.02 7.26 2.16
N SER A 81 6.51 8.43 2.58
CA SER A 81 5.80 9.69 2.42
C SER A 81 6.74 10.88 2.34
N LEU A 82 6.31 11.94 1.65
CA LEU A 82 6.98 13.25 1.70
C LEU A 82 6.81 13.94 3.07
N LYS A 83 5.84 13.50 3.88
CA LYS A 83 5.60 13.92 5.26
C LYS A 83 5.53 12.67 6.14
N SER A 84 6.69 12.15 6.50
CA SER A 84 6.81 10.90 7.24
C SER A 84 6.28 11.06 8.67
N ARG A 85 5.55 10.03 9.15
CA ARG A 85 5.20 9.91 10.57
C ARG A 85 6.29 9.18 11.32
N ASN A 86 6.68 8.03 10.79
CA ASN A 86 7.79 7.26 11.29
C ASN A 86 9.06 7.67 10.53
N ALA A 87 9.86 8.56 11.11
CA ALA A 87 11.08 9.09 10.48
C ALA A 87 12.20 8.04 10.34
N SER A 88 12.14 6.90 11.05
CA SER A 88 13.17 5.86 10.95
C SER A 88 12.98 4.88 9.80
N ARG A 89 11.75 4.74 9.27
CA ARG A 89 11.46 3.79 8.18
C ARG A 89 10.49 4.24 7.09
N ALA A 90 9.86 5.41 7.22
CA ALA A 90 8.92 5.91 6.22
C ALA A 90 9.48 7.08 5.39
N VAL A 91 10.80 7.15 5.27
CA VAL A 91 11.52 8.16 4.49
C VAL A 91 11.77 7.61 3.09
N PRO A 92 11.33 8.30 2.03
CA PRO A 92 11.52 7.82 0.67
C PRO A 92 12.98 7.92 0.23
N ASP A 93 13.45 6.91 -0.49
CA ASP A 93 14.66 6.99 -1.29
C ASP A 93 14.50 7.98 -2.49
N PRO A 94 15.56 8.27 -3.28
CA PRO A 94 15.46 9.20 -4.39
C PRO A 94 14.42 8.84 -5.47
N TRP A 95 14.22 7.55 -5.75
CA TRP A 95 13.25 7.08 -6.73
C TRP A 95 11.82 7.23 -6.19
N GLN A 96 11.58 6.72 -4.97
CA GLN A 96 10.31 6.83 -4.26
C GLN A 96 9.88 8.29 -4.11
N ARG A 97 10.85 9.18 -3.81
CA ARG A 97 10.61 10.62 -3.72
C ARG A 97 10.16 11.20 -5.04
N THR A 98 10.79 10.80 -6.15
CA THR A 98 10.42 11.26 -7.50
C THR A 98 8.99 10.85 -7.84
N VAL A 99 8.63 9.58 -7.58
CA VAL A 99 7.26 9.08 -7.80
C VAL A 99 6.23 9.79 -6.91
N LEU A 100 6.54 10.04 -5.64
CA LEU A 100 5.64 10.80 -4.75
C LEU A 100 5.42 12.25 -5.22
N LEU A 101 6.44 12.89 -5.78
CA LEU A 101 6.33 14.23 -6.36
C LEU A 101 5.50 14.22 -7.66
N ASP A 102 5.60 13.16 -8.46
CA ASP A 102 4.72 12.95 -9.62
C ASP A 102 3.26 12.79 -9.18
N PHE A 103 2.98 11.93 -8.18
CA PHE A 103 1.63 11.80 -7.62
C PHE A 103 1.08 13.12 -7.10
N ALA A 104 1.90 13.92 -6.42
CA ALA A 104 1.49 15.25 -5.96
C ALA A 104 1.15 16.19 -7.13
N THR A 105 1.93 16.16 -8.21
CA THR A 105 1.69 16.92 -9.45
C THR A 105 0.38 16.50 -10.11
N ARG A 106 0.18 15.20 -10.30
CA ARG A 106 -1.03 14.62 -10.92
C ARG A 106 -2.28 14.93 -10.12
N GLN A 107 -2.21 14.86 -8.79
CA GLN A 107 -3.32 15.27 -7.93
C GLN A 107 -3.63 16.76 -8.06
N ALA A 108 -2.60 17.63 -8.14
CA ALA A 108 -2.81 19.06 -8.37
C ALA A 108 -3.47 19.34 -9.74
N ALA A 109 -3.28 18.44 -10.71
CA ALA A 109 -3.96 18.46 -12.00
C ALA A 109 -5.38 17.85 -11.98
N GLY A 110 -5.86 17.38 -10.83
CA GLY A 110 -7.23 16.89 -10.64
C GLY A 110 -7.41 15.38 -10.79
N GLU A 111 -6.34 14.62 -10.93
CA GLU A 111 -6.44 13.15 -10.93
C GLU A 111 -6.72 12.62 -9.51
N ASP A 112 -7.59 11.61 -9.42
CA ASP A 112 -7.91 10.95 -8.16
C ASP A 112 -6.74 10.12 -7.64
N ALA A 113 -6.26 10.46 -6.44
CA ALA A 113 -5.17 9.78 -5.77
C ALA A 113 -5.43 8.28 -5.56
N SER A 114 -6.69 7.82 -5.44
CA SER A 114 -6.98 6.40 -5.27
C SER A 114 -6.66 5.55 -6.50
N ASN A 115 -6.51 6.18 -7.66
CA ASN A 115 -6.22 5.51 -8.94
C ASN A 115 -4.74 5.59 -9.32
N MET A 116 -3.90 6.25 -8.52
CA MET A 116 -2.50 6.45 -8.84
C MET A 116 -1.66 5.26 -8.41
N SER A 117 -1.00 4.66 -9.39
CA SER A 117 0.14 3.79 -9.18
C SER A 117 1.18 4.00 -10.28
N PHE A 118 2.39 3.50 -10.03
CA PHE A 118 3.49 3.56 -10.97
C PHE A 118 4.41 2.36 -10.75
N GLY A 119 4.88 1.74 -11.82
CA GLY A 119 5.80 0.61 -11.75
C GLY A 119 6.79 0.61 -12.92
N GLU A 120 8.04 0.26 -12.63
CA GLU A 120 9.11 0.16 -13.62
C GLU A 120 10.25 -0.74 -13.13
N VAL A 121 11.17 -1.08 -14.04
CA VAL A 121 12.40 -1.80 -13.69
C VAL A 121 13.54 -0.81 -13.48
N VAL A 122 14.12 -0.80 -12.28
CA VAL A 122 15.27 0.04 -11.91
C VAL A 122 16.37 -0.84 -11.35
N GLY A 123 17.56 -0.81 -11.96
CA GLY A 123 18.73 -1.51 -11.41
C GLY A 123 18.57 -3.03 -11.27
N GLY A 124 17.76 -3.68 -12.10
CA GLY A 124 17.49 -5.11 -12.02
C GLY A 124 16.37 -5.48 -11.04
N GLN A 125 15.71 -4.51 -10.42
CA GLN A 125 14.54 -4.74 -9.58
C GLN A 125 13.28 -4.20 -10.25
N TYR A 126 12.18 -4.94 -10.20
CA TYR A 126 10.87 -4.35 -10.46
C TYR A 126 10.44 -3.57 -9.23
N ARG A 127 10.15 -2.29 -9.40
CA ARG A 127 9.70 -1.39 -8.33
C ARG A 127 8.31 -0.89 -8.65
N TYR A 128 7.47 -0.76 -7.64
CA TYR A 128 6.08 -0.35 -7.76
C TYR A 128 5.68 0.54 -6.58
N MET A 129 4.85 1.54 -6.83
CA MET A 129 4.24 2.37 -5.79
C MET A 129 2.76 2.55 -6.06
N GLN A 130 1.94 2.36 -5.02
CA GLN A 130 0.52 2.70 -5.02
C GLN A 130 0.28 3.85 -4.05
N ALA A 131 -0.31 4.94 -4.53
CA ALA A 131 -0.63 6.09 -3.69
C ALA A 131 -1.64 5.71 -2.59
N GLN A 132 -1.46 6.31 -1.41
CA GLN A 132 -2.41 6.20 -0.31
C GLN A 132 -3.23 7.49 -0.25
N ALA A 133 -4.45 7.46 -0.77
CA ALA A 133 -5.38 8.57 -0.65
C ALA A 133 -5.91 8.69 0.79
N VAL A 134 -6.04 9.92 1.29
CA VAL A 134 -6.63 10.21 2.60
C VAL A 134 -8.13 9.96 2.57
N GLU A 135 -8.59 9.06 3.44
CA GLU A 135 -10.01 8.79 3.68
C GLU A 135 -10.50 9.50 4.96
N PRO A 136 -11.83 9.56 5.25
CA PRO A 136 -12.35 10.23 6.44
C PRO A 136 -11.74 9.73 7.75
N LEU A 137 -11.51 8.41 7.88
CA LEU A 137 -10.87 7.81 9.06
C LEU A 137 -9.45 8.36 9.28
N CYS A 138 -8.71 8.61 8.20
CA CYS A 138 -7.32 9.08 8.28
C CYS A 138 -7.23 10.47 8.91
N LEU A 139 -8.25 11.30 8.73
CA LEU A 139 -8.26 12.68 9.22
C LEU A 139 -8.29 12.78 10.75
N VAL A 140 -8.67 11.70 11.45
CA VAL A 140 -8.65 11.62 12.91
C VAL A 140 -7.24 11.86 13.47
N CYS A 141 -6.19 11.39 12.80
CA CYS A 141 -4.79 11.55 13.24
C CYS A 141 -3.91 12.31 12.24
N HIS A 142 -4.35 12.46 10.99
CA HIS A 142 -3.60 13.15 9.92
C HIS A 142 -4.23 14.46 9.48
N GLY A 143 -5.43 14.79 9.96
CA GLY A 143 -6.17 15.98 9.55
C GLY A 143 -5.65 17.29 10.14
N LYS A 144 -6.43 18.34 9.96
CA LYS A 144 -6.23 19.65 10.61
C LYS A 144 -7.00 19.68 11.93
N GLY A 145 -6.46 20.33 12.96
CA GLY A 145 -7.13 20.49 14.24
C GLY A 145 -7.30 19.17 14.99
N LEU A 146 -6.20 18.48 15.25
CA LEU A 146 -6.18 17.25 16.04
C LEU A 146 -6.56 17.57 17.50
N SER A 147 -7.17 16.62 18.21
CA SER A 147 -7.41 16.78 19.65
C SER A 147 -6.08 16.78 20.41
N ASP A 148 -6.08 17.38 21.60
CA ASP A 148 -4.91 17.39 22.49
C ASP A 148 -4.42 15.97 22.79
N GLU A 149 -5.35 15.04 23.06
CA GLU A 149 -5.03 13.62 23.28
C GLU A 149 -4.29 12.96 22.10
N VAL A 150 -4.65 13.31 20.86
CA VAL A 150 -3.97 12.81 19.66
C VAL A 150 -2.59 13.47 19.52
N GLN A 151 -2.49 14.77 19.80
CA GLN A 151 -1.21 15.49 19.74
C GLN A 151 -0.21 14.92 20.76
N ASP A 152 -0.63 14.74 22.01
CA ASP A 152 0.20 14.18 23.08
C ASP A 152 0.72 12.78 22.73
N ALA A 153 -0.17 11.92 22.21
CA ALA A 153 0.22 10.59 21.75
C ALA A 153 1.15 10.65 20.53
N LEU A 154 0.96 11.59 19.60
CA LEU A 154 1.91 11.76 18.49
C LEU A 154 3.29 12.19 18.98
N GLU A 155 3.39 13.13 19.92
CA GLU A 155 4.66 13.57 20.49
C GLU A 155 5.38 12.43 21.21
N GLN A 156 4.64 11.57 21.91
CA GLN A 156 5.20 10.42 22.61
C GLN A 156 5.75 9.34 21.66
N TYR A 157 4.97 8.96 20.64
CA TYR A 157 5.33 7.84 19.75
C TYR A 157 6.17 8.27 18.55
N TYR A 158 6.05 9.53 18.14
CA TYR A 158 6.65 10.10 16.93
C TYR A 158 7.11 11.55 17.15
N PRO A 159 8.19 11.77 17.91
CA PRO A 159 8.68 13.12 18.22
C PRO A 159 9.07 13.94 16.97
N ASP A 160 9.40 13.27 15.86
CA ASP A 160 9.74 13.89 14.58
C ASP A 160 8.58 13.85 13.56
N ASP A 161 7.34 13.70 14.03
CA ASP A 161 6.17 13.60 13.15
C ASP A 161 5.96 14.86 12.31
N THR A 162 5.77 14.67 11.00
CA THR A 162 5.39 15.74 10.07
C THR A 162 4.05 15.50 9.39
N ALA A 163 3.36 14.41 9.70
CA ALA A 163 2.28 13.90 8.89
C ALA A 163 0.86 14.39 9.24
N THR A 164 0.72 15.64 9.66
CA THR A 164 -0.56 16.27 10.03
C THR A 164 -1.01 17.29 8.97
N GLY A 165 -2.22 17.82 9.08
CA GLY A 165 -2.72 18.90 8.22
C GLY A 165 -3.23 18.46 6.84
N TYR A 166 -3.49 17.17 6.66
CA TYR A 166 -4.06 16.62 5.43
C TYR A 166 -5.54 16.98 5.23
N SER A 167 -5.98 16.93 3.98
CA SER A 167 -7.38 17.03 3.56
C SER A 167 -7.85 15.71 2.94
N LEU A 168 -9.17 15.48 2.90
CA LEU A 168 -9.78 14.32 2.23
C LEU A 168 -9.31 14.22 0.77
N GLY A 169 -8.97 13.01 0.32
CA GLY A 169 -8.52 12.72 -1.04
C GLY A 169 -7.06 13.07 -1.32
N GLN A 170 -6.35 13.72 -0.40
CA GLN A 170 -4.94 14.05 -0.59
C GLN A 170 -4.05 12.80 -0.58
N VAL A 171 -2.95 12.79 -1.33
CA VAL A 171 -1.88 11.78 -1.27
C VAL A 171 -1.20 11.88 0.09
N ARG A 172 -1.45 10.90 0.94
CA ARG A 172 -0.80 10.75 2.25
C ARG A 172 0.65 10.29 2.11
N GLY A 173 0.91 9.45 1.13
CA GLY A 173 2.15 8.72 0.90
C GLY A 173 1.89 7.61 -0.11
N ALA A 174 2.70 6.56 -0.06
CA ALA A 174 2.52 5.40 -0.92
C ALA A 174 2.93 4.11 -0.19
N ILE A 175 2.37 2.99 -0.64
CA ILE A 175 2.93 1.66 -0.37
C ILE A 175 3.93 1.41 -1.51
N SER A 176 5.19 1.19 -1.16
CA SER A 176 6.27 0.88 -2.09
C SER A 176 6.56 -0.61 -2.05
N LEU A 177 6.73 -1.22 -3.22
CA LEU A 177 7.09 -2.61 -3.38
C LEU A 177 8.29 -2.76 -4.31
N SER A 178 9.23 -3.61 -3.97
CA SER A 178 10.33 -3.99 -4.86
C SER A 178 10.61 -5.48 -4.82
N ARG A 179 11.10 -6.02 -5.94
CA ARG A 179 11.59 -7.40 -6.02
C ARG A 179 12.65 -7.50 -7.11
N ASP A 180 13.68 -8.29 -6.85
CA ASP A 180 14.70 -8.64 -7.85
C ASP A 180 14.08 -9.37 -9.06
N MET A 181 14.62 -9.10 -10.25
CA MET A 181 14.18 -9.69 -11.52
C MET A 181 15.12 -10.80 -12.01
#